data_AF-E0YNP8-F1
#
_entry.id   AF-E0YNP8-F1
#
_cell.length_a   1.000
_cell.length_b   1.000
_cell.length_c   1.000
_cell.angle_alpha   90.00
_cell.angle_beta   90.00
_cell.angle_gamma   90.00
#
_symmetry.space_group_name_H-M   'P 1'
#
loop_
_entity.id
_entity.type
_entity.pdbx_description
1 polymer ?
#
loop_
_entity_poly.entity_id
_entity_poly.type
_entity_poly.pdbx_seq_one_letter_code
_entity_poly.pdbx_strand_id
1 'polypeptide(L)'
;MYSTLAQVAAGADVLLRHPAFTQPDDRRPPFLPAALTAPPTFAPALGLRDSLIQLRCSDAAIEAVGDLFESARQQLAARFLASWAACVEELARTFGPDEEAACQLWQRAMSCTTTRRYDESIESMRNDLL
;
A
#
# COMPACT_ATOMS: atom_id res chain seq x y z
N MET A 1 -40.32 -34.52 14.22
CA MET A 1 -40.33 -33.23 13.50
C MET A 1 -38.96 -32.58 13.61
N TYR A 2 -37.95 -33.09 12.89
CA TYR A 2 -36.62 -32.48 12.87
C TYR A 2 -36.51 -31.51 11.70
N SER A 3 -36.76 -30.25 12.04
CA SER A 3 -36.07 -29.03 11.64
C SER A 3 -35.63 -28.88 10.17
N THR A 4 -36.44 -28.13 9.42
CA THR A 4 -36.10 -27.53 8.12
C THR A 4 -34.77 -26.77 8.12
N LEU A 5 -34.33 -26.25 9.27
CA LEU A 5 -33.00 -25.64 9.46
C LEU A 5 -31.85 -26.62 9.20
N ALA A 6 -32.01 -27.90 9.55
CA ALA A 6 -30.96 -28.90 9.32
C ALA A 6 -30.82 -29.22 7.82
N GLN A 7 -31.91 -29.19 7.06
CA GLN A 7 -31.89 -29.38 5.61
C GLN A 7 -31.29 -28.17 4.88
N VAL A 8 -31.58 -26.95 5.34
CA VAL A 8 -30.97 -25.73 4.80
C VAL A 8 -29.47 -25.70 5.08
N ALA A 9 -29.05 -26.04 6.30
CA ALA A 9 -27.64 -26.11 6.66
C ALA A 9 -26.88 -27.17 5.86
N ALA A 10 -27.48 -28.35 5.66
CA ALA A 10 -26.90 -29.41 4.84
C ALA A 10 -26.80 -29.01 3.35
N GLY A 11 -27.81 -28.33 2.81
CA GLY A 11 -27.80 -27.82 1.45
C GLY A 11 -26.73 -26.75 1.21
N ALA A 12 -26.53 -25.85 2.18
CA ALA A 12 -25.49 -24.84 2.12
C ALA A 12 -24.08 -25.45 2.19
N ASP A 13 -23.86 -26.44 3.06
CA ASP A 13 -22.57 -27.15 3.16
C ASP A 13 -22.23 -27.92 1.87
N VAL A 14 -23.22 -28.50 1.19
CA VAL A 14 -23.04 -29.14 -0.12
C VAL A 14 -22.70 -28.13 -1.22
N LEU A 15 -23.36 -26.97 -1.24
CA LEU A 15 -23.07 -25.90 -2.21
C LEU A 15 -21.67 -25.31 -2.01
N LEU A 16 -21.26 -25.05 -0.77
CA LEU A 16 -19.94 -24.50 -0.45
C LEU A 16 -18.80 -25.49 -0.75
N ARG A 17 -19.06 -26.80 -0.69
CA ARG A 17 -18.10 -27.85 -1.08
C ARG A 17 -18.13 -28.21 -2.56
N HIS A 18 -19.00 -27.56 -3.35
CA HIS A 18 -19.08 -27.87 -4.76
C HIS A 18 -17.75 -27.48 -5.44
N PRO A 19 -17.17 -28.38 -6.27
CA PRO A 19 -15.86 -28.15 -6.90
C PRO A 19 -15.80 -26.87 -7.73
N ALA A 20 -16.94 -26.44 -8.30
CA ALA A 20 -17.04 -25.17 -9.02
C ALA A 20 -16.76 -23.90 -8.17
N PHE A 21 -16.87 -23.98 -6.83
CA PHE A 21 -16.56 -22.85 -5.93
C PHE A 21 -15.24 -23.02 -5.18
N THR A 22 -14.69 -24.23 -5.14
CA THR A 22 -13.41 -24.53 -4.47
C THR A 22 -12.23 -24.58 -5.42
N GLN A 23 -12.49 -24.61 -6.73
CA GLN A 23 -11.44 -24.58 -7.74
C GLN A 23 -11.07 -23.12 -8.03
N PRO A 24 -9.88 -22.64 -7.60
CA PRO A 24 -9.37 -21.37 -8.09
C PRO A 24 -9.31 -21.45 -9.62
N ASP A 25 -9.87 -20.44 -10.29
CA ASP A 25 -9.91 -20.38 -11.75
C ASP A 25 -8.51 -20.06 -12.27
N ASP A 26 -7.63 -21.07 -12.30
CA ASP A 26 -6.23 -21.02 -12.76
C ASP A 26 -6.10 -20.69 -14.26
N ARG A 27 -7.21 -20.46 -14.96
CA ARG A 27 -7.24 -20.27 -16.42
C ARG A 27 -7.29 -18.82 -16.86
N ARG A 28 -7.36 -17.84 -15.97
CA ARG A 28 -7.38 -16.44 -16.38
C ARG A 28 -5.97 -16.06 -16.88
N PRO A 29 -5.79 -15.73 -18.17
CA PRO A 29 -4.50 -15.28 -18.66
C PRO A 29 -4.10 -14.01 -17.89
N PRO A 30 -2.81 -13.84 -17.55
CA PRO A 30 -2.36 -12.63 -16.85
C PRO A 30 -2.68 -11.42 -17.72
N PHE A 31 -3.55 -10.55 -17.21
CA PHE A 31 -3.82 -9.27 -17.82
C PHE A 31 -2.62 -8.36 -17.57
N LEU A 32 -2.05 -7.81 -18.64
CA LEU A 32 -1.07 -6.73 -18.54
C LEU A 32 -1.82 -5.43 -18.84
N PRO A 33 -2.07 -4.56 -17.84
CA PRO A 33 -2.70 -3.27 -18.08
C PRO A 33 -1.90 -2.48 -19.13
N ALA A 34 -2.60 -1.84 -20.07
CA ALA A 34 -1.96 -1.09 -21.16
C ALA A 34 -1.13 0.11 -20.66
N ALA A 35 -1.46 0.65 -19.47
CA ALA A 35 -0.68 1.69 -18.81
C ALA A 35 -0.68 1.46 -17.29
N LEU A 36 0.47 1.10 -16.74
CA LEU A 36 0.69 1.19 -15.30
C LEU A 36 0.80 2.66 -14.91
N THR A 37 0.09 3.07 -13.85
CA THR A 37 0.25 4.41 -13.28
C THR A 37 1.71 4.60 -12.86
N ALA A 38 2.28 5.79 -13.11
CA ALA A 38 3.62 6.12 -12.65
C ALA A 38 3.74 5.93 -11.13
N PRO A 39 4.93 5.54 -10.61
CA PRO A 39 5.14 5.38 -9.19
C PRO A 39 4.87 6.69 -8.44
N PRO A 40 4.41 6.62 -7.17
CA PRO A 40 4.20 7.80 -6.36
C PRO A 40 5.51 8.58 -6.17
N THR A 41 5.43 9.90 -6.23
CA THR A 41 6.55 10.79 -5.93
C THR A 41 6.43 11.28 -4.50
N PHE A 42 7.56 11.31 -3.79
CA PHE A 42 7.61 11.74 -2.40
C PHE A 42 8.29 13.10 -2.30
N ALA A 43 7.62 14.04 -1.63
CA ALA A 43 8.15 15.38 -1.42
C ALA A 43 9.36 15.37 -0.47
N PRO A 44 10.30 16.33 -0.62
CA PRO A 44 11.32 16.57 0.38
C PRO A 44 10.66 17.08 1.67
N ALA A 45 11.16 16.62 2.81
CA ALA A 45 10.70 17.09 4.11
C ALA A 45 11.29 18.48 4.40
N LEU A 46 10.46 19.43 4.82
CA LEU A 46 10.85 20.81 5.11
C LEU A 46 10.75 21.12 6.61
N GLY A 47 11.62 22.02 7.09
CA GLY A 47 11.47 22.65 8.41
C GLY A 47 12.07 21.92 9.60
N LEU A 48 12.68 20.73 9.44
CA LEU A 48 13.39 20.06 10.55
C LEU A 48 14.52 20.95 11.10
N ARG A 49 15.32 21.54 10.21
CA ARG A 49 16.43 22.44 10.58
C ARG A 49 15.93 23.63 11.41
N ASP A 50 14.85 24.27 10.98
CA ASP A 50 14.28 25.43 11.69
C ASP A 50 13.78 25.04 13.09
N SER A 51 13.16 23.86 13.23
CA SER A 51 12.75 23.31 14.51
C SER A 51 13.95 23.08 15.46
N LEU A 52 15.04 22.50 14.97
CA LEU A 52 16.25 22.28 15.78
C LEU A 52 16.95 23.58 16.19
N ILE A 53 16.93 24.60 15.31
CA ILE A 53 17.42 25.95 15.65
C ILE A 53 16.58 26.58 16.77
N GLN A 54 15.26 26.44 16.71
CA GLN A 54 14.36 26.94 17.75
C GLN A 54 14.60 26.26 19.11
N LEU A 55 14.96 24.98 19.09
CA LEU A 55 15.36 24.21 20.28
C LEU A 55 16.78 24.54 20.78
N ARG A 56 17.48 25.48 20.13
CA ARG A 56 18.86 25.89 20.47
C ARG A 56 19.87 24.74 20.40
N CYS A 57 19.64 23.77 19.51
CA CYS A 57 20.63 22.75 19.21
C CYS A 57 21.91 23.38 18.66
N SER A 58 23.06 22.73 18.91
CA SER A 58 24.32 23.12 18.28
C SER A 58 24.33 22.77 16.80
N ASP A 59 25.16 23.46 16.00
CA ASP A 59 25.28 23.18 14.56
C ASP A 59 25.64 21.72 14.28
N ALA A 60 26.55 21.14 15.07
CA ALA A 60 26.93 19.73 14.94
C ALA A 60 25.75 18.77 15.22
N ALA A 61 24.88 19.10 16.19
CA ALA A 61 23.68 18.31 16.44
C ALA A 61 22.65 18.47 15.33
N ILE A 62 22.49 19.68 14.79
CA ILE A 62 21.60 19.97 13.65
C ILE A 62 22.01 19.16 12.42
N GLU A 63 23.31 19.13 12.10
CA GLU A 63 23.84 18.33 10.99
C GLU A 63 23.63 16.83 11.22
N ALA A 64 24.02 16.31 12.39
CA ALA A 64 23.89 14.89 12.69
C ALA A 64 22.43 14.40 12.65
N VAL A 65 21.49 15.16 13.21
CA VAL A 65 20.05 14.83 13.17
C VAL A 65 19.49 14.97 11.75
N GLY A 66 19.94 15.99 11.01
CA GLY A 66 19.55 16.19 9.61
C GLY A 66 19.96 15.04 8.71
N ASP A 67 21.20 14.58 8.82
CA ASP A 67 21.72 13.44 8.06
C ASP A 67 21.01 12.14 8.41
N LEU A 68 20.77 11.90 9.71
CA LEU A 68 20.03 10.73 10.18
C LEU A 68 18.60 10.71 9.62
N PHE A 69 17.91 11.85 9.70
CA PHE A 69 16.54 11.99 9.22
C PHE A 69 16.44 11.81 7.70
N GLU A 70 17.37 12.39 6.94
CA GLU A 70 17.40 12.23 5.48
C GLU A 70 17.70 10.78 5.07
N SER A 71 18.62 10.11 5.77
CA SER A 71 18.88 8.68 5.53
C SER A 71 17.64 7.82 5.82
N ALA A 72 16.98 8.06 6.95
CA ALA A 72 15.77 7.34 7.32
C ALA A 72 14.62 7.61 6.32
N ARG A 73 14.46 8.85 5.86
CA ARG A 73 13.50 9.24 4.82
C ARG A 73 13.74 8.48 3.50
N GLN A 74 14.99 8.39 3.06
CA GLN A 74 15.34 7.67 1.83
C GLN A 74 15.03 6.17 1.94
N GLN A 75 15.35 5.55 3.08
CA GLN A 75 15.02 4.15 3.34
C GLN A 75 13.51 3.92 3.36
N LEU A 76 12.76 4.82 4.00
CA LEU A 76 11.30 4.79 4.04
C LEU A 76 10.70 4.90 2.63
N ALA A 77 11.15 5.88 1.84
CA ALA A 77 10.73 6.07 0.45
C ALA A 77 10.97 4.80 -0.38
N ALA A 78 12.16 4.21 -0.28
CA ALA A 78 12.48 2.97 -0.99
C ALA A 78 11.55 1.82 -0.59
N ARG A 79 11.24 1.68 0.70
CA ARG A 79 10.32 0.64 1.20
C ARG A 79 8.89 0.85 0.69
N PHE A 80 8.37 2.07 0.69
CA PHE A 80 7.04 2.35 0.16
C PHE A 80 6.95 2.14 -1.35
N LEU A 81 7.99 2.51 -2.11
CA LEU A 81 8.06 2.22 -3.55
C LEU A 81 8.07 0.72 -3.83
N ALA A 82 8.87 -0.05 -3.10
CA ALA A 82 8.93 -1.50 -3.24
C ALA A 82 7.58 -2.16 -2.90
N SER A 83 6.93 -1.72 -1.82
CA SER A 83 5.59 -2.21 -1.45
C SER A 83 4.54 -1.86 -2.49
N TRP A 84 4.57 -0.64 -3.02
CA TRP A 84 3.65 -0.20 -4.07
C TRP A 84 3.85 -1.03 -5.34
N ALA A 85 5.09 -1.25 -5.76
CA ALA A 85 5.41 -2.04 -6.95
C ALA A 85 4.93 -3.50 -6.81
N ALA A 86 5.16 -4.12 -5.65
CA ALA A 86 4.69 -5.47 -5.36
C ALA A 86 3.15 -5.56 -5.41
N CYS A 87 2.45 -4.60 -4.82
CA CYS A 87 0.98 -4.55 -4.87
C CYS A 87 0.47 -4.34 -6.31
N VAL A 88 1.09 -3.45 -7.10
CA VAL A 88 0.69 -3.23 -8.50
C VAL A 88 0.89 -4.49 -9.33
N GLU A 89 1.99 -5.21 -9.14
CA GLU A 89 2.25 -6.48 -9.82
C GLU A 89 1.22 -7.55 -9.44
N GLU A 90 0.87 -7.65 -8.15
CA GLU A 90 -0.17 -8.56 -7.69
C GLU A 90 -1.53 -8.23 -8.31
N LEU A 91 -1.91 -6.95 -8.42
CA LEU A 91 -3.20 -6.60 -9.01
C LEU A 91 -3.28 -6.76 -10.52
N ALA A 92 -2.17 -6.62 -11.24
CA ALA A 92 -2.15 -6.95 -12.66
C ALA A 92 -2.60 -8.41 -12.89
N ARG A 93 -2.31 -9.32 -11.94
CA ARG A 93 -2.72 -10.72 -12.03
C ARG A 93 -4.20 -10.95 -11.67
N THR A 94 -4.83 -10.05 -10.92
CA THR A 94 -6.21 -10.22 -10.43
C THR A 94 -7.26 -9.74 -11.42
N PHE A 95 -7.00 -8.64 -12.13
CA PHE A 95 -7.97 -8.05 -13.06
C PHE A 95 -8.00 -8.77 -14.41
N GLY A 96 -9.18 -8.83 -15.01
CA GLY A 96 -9.39 -9.27 -16.39
C GLY A 96 -9.32 -8.13 -17.42
N PRO A 97 -9.35 -8.47 -18.72
CA PRO A 97 -9.28 -7.48 -19.80
C PRO A 97 -10.41 -6.46 -19.80
N ASP A 98 -11.61 -6.83 -19.33
CA ASP A 98 -12.76 -5.94 -19.27
C ASP A 98 -12.78 -5.06 -18.00
N GLU A 99 -11.80 -5.21 -17.11
CA GLU A 99 -11.73 -4.57 -15.80
C GLU A 99 -10.67 -3.43 -15.75
N GLU A 100 -10.20 -2.96 -16.91
CA GLU A 100 -9.13 -1.94 -16.98
C GLU A 100 -9.48 -0.65 -16.22
N ALA A 101 -10.71 -0.16 -16.36
CA ALA A 101 -11.16 1.05 -15.65
C ALA A 101 -11.14 0.86 -14.12
N ALA A 102 -11.50 -0.33 -13.63
CA ALA A 102 -11.46 -0.67 -12.21
C ALA A 102 -10.00 -0.78 -11.73
N CYS A 103 -9.12 -1.38 -12.54
CA CYS A 103 -7.68 -1.45 -12.27
C CYS A 103 -7.07 -0.05 -12.13
N GLN A 104 -7.35 0.86 -13.08
CA GLN A 104 -6.85 2.24 -13.03
C GLN A 104 -7.37 3.01 -11.81
N LEU A 105 -8.66 2.88 -11.48
CA LEU A 105 -9.24 3.50 -10.29
C LEU A 105 -8.54 3.02 -9.02
N TRP A 106 -8.30 1.71 -8.93
CA TRP A 106 -7.63 1.11 -7.80
C TRP A 106 -6.16 1.57 -7.69
N GLN A 107 -5.42 1.60 -8.80
CA GLN A 107 -4.04 2.10 -8.83
C GLN A 107 -3.93 3.54 -8.34
N ARG A 108 -4.87 4.42 -8.73
CA ARG A 108 -4.93 5.80 -8.24
C ARG A 108 -5.22 5.86 -6.74
N ALA A 109 -6.21 5.10 -6.26
CA ALA A 109 -6.53 5.04 -4.83
C ALA A 109 -5.34 4.56 -3.99
N MET A 110 -4.61 3.56 -4.50
CA MET A 110 -3.38 3.07 -3.88
C MET A 110 -2.27 4.12 -3.87
N SER A 111 -2.05 4.82 -4.99
CA SER A 111 -1.06 5.89 -5.06
C SER A 111 -1.34 6.96 -4.00
N CYS A 112 -2.59 7.46 -3.93
CA CYS A 112 -3.00 8.42 -2.90
C CYS A 112 -2.81 7.89 -1.47
N THR A 113 -3.15 6.62 -1.23
CA THR A 113 -3.00 6.01 0.10
C THR A 113 -1.53 5.84 0.48
N THR A 114 -0.69 5.47 -0.48
CA THR A 114 0.76 5.30 -0.30
C THR A 114 1.42 6.63 0.03
N THR A 115 1.12 7.69 -0.73
CA THR A 115 1.62 9.04 -0.45
C THR A 115 1.18 9.52 0.93
N ARG A 116 -0.10 9.39 1.28
CA ARG A 116 -0.60 9.79 2.60
C ARG A 116 0.10 9.07 3.74
N ARG A 117 0.27 7.75 3.64
CA ARG A 117 0.95 6.95 4.67
C ARG A 117 2.43 7.29 4.78
N TYR A 118 3.08 7.60 3.67
CA TYR A 118 4.45 8.10 3.67
C TYR A 118 4.52 9.44 4.42
N ASP A 119 3.65 10.40 4.12
CA ASP A 119 3.63 11.71 4.78
C ASP A 119 3.36 11.57 6.30
N GLU A 120 2.40 10.74 6.69
CA GLU A 120 2.12 10.40 8.10
C GLU A 120 3.36 9.81 8.80
N SER A 121 4.11 8.95 8.10
CA SER A 121 5.33 8.33 8.65
C SER A 121 6.48 9.33 8.80
N ILE A 122 6.61 10.27 7.87
CA ILE A 122 7.61 11.36 7.95
C ILE A 122 7.31 12.29 9.11
N GLU A 123 6.05 12.68 9.30
CA GLU A 123 5.63 13.50 10.44
C GLU A 123 5.83 12.76 11.77
N SER A 124 5.52 11.47 11.84
CA SER A 124 5.83 10.66 13.04
C SER A 124 7.33 10.66 13.34
N MET A 125 8.16 10.37 12.35
CA MET A 125 9.62 10.37 12.51
C MET A 125 10.16 11.73 12.95
N ARG A 126 9.58 12.82 12.44
CA ARG A 126 9.93 14.18 12.85
C ARG A 126 9.55 14.42 14.31
N ASN A 127 8.36 14.01 14.73
CA ASN A 127 7.88 14.16 16.12
C ASN A 127 8.69 13.33 17.11
N ASP A 128 9.23 12.18 16.68
CA ASP A 128 10.07 11.34 17.54
C ASP A 128 11.49 11.92 17.74
N LEU A 129 11.93 12.82 16.85
CA LEU A 129 13.25 13.46 16.89
C LEU A 129 13.26 14.83 17.59
N LEU A 130 12.11 15.49 17.71
CA LEU A 130 11.95 16.83 18.29
C LEU A 130 11.44 16.76 19.72
#